data_AF-A0A9Q8SEL8-F1
#
_entry.id   AF-A0A9Q8SEL8-F1
#
_cell.length_a   1.000
_cell.length_b   1.000
_cell.length_c   1.000
_cell.angle_alpha   90.00
_cell.angle_beta   90.00
_cell.angle_gamma   90.00
#
_symmetry.space_group_name_H-M   'P 1'
#
loop_
_entity.id
_entity.type
_entity.pdbx_description
1 polymer ?
#
loop_
_entity_poly.entity_id
_entity_poly.type
_entity_poly.pdbx_seq_one_letter_code
_entity_poly.pdbx_strand_id
1 'polypeptide(L)'
;MAPSLIDSYGYKFRQTDLHMSAEQLDPLKHKFDEVGSEALTALDGMFPPPPPRAGWYAKGKQEDPQPDRDTYALLWDHREKDPRLMKLWDEVSAVPEWVDWDQIKRGQDVFYRYAPAAVTGFAFQGLLATTGASYRPAETLVRTGGHSAKVAKNRLFETFQLLLQVTKSLDDIKPGGGGFASAVRVRLLHAAVRGRILKLNAQRPGYFDVDKYGVPINELDSMQSVCAFSTNLVWLALPRQGIYVRHQEALDYLALWRWVGYVLGTPHWILETPERALASMESLLKACLAPSKNSRALANNLVIALDGAAPIYEPKEFFEAGTRFINGDEMCDDVGLGKPGLYWDAVIRGIIWTLMVITYMSRSIPAWDRWQIKTFRALFWDYIVENKDTLKGGYKYEFKYVPHHDAKTGAETADGPRPANGMGHLEVFGLAGFSIAMLLATGLLTMVAKLGLSYVASNPLQAIIAGSQFRP
;
A
#
# COMPACT_ATOMS: atom_id res chain seq x y z
N MET A 1 17.85 -25.02 20.66
CA MET A 1 16.50 -25.34 20.16
C MET A 1 16.34 -24.65 18.82
N ALA A 2 15.77 -25.31 17.79
CA ALA A 2 15.50 -24.62 16.52
C ALA A 2 14.50 -23.47 16.76
N PRO A 3 14.68 -22.29 16.13
CA PRO A 3 13.74 -21.17 16.31
C PRO A 3 12.32 -21.62 15.92
N SER A 4 11.33 -21.30 16.74
CA SER A 4 9.92 -21.58 16.45
C SER A 4 9.50 -20.87 15.16
N LEU A 5 8.71 -21.57 14.34
CA LEU A 5 8.12 -20.99 13.15
C LEU A 5 6.95 -20.09 13.60
N ILE A 6 6.98 -18.82 13.19
CA ILE A 6 5.92 -17.85 13.45
C ILE A 6 5.04 -17.80 12.20
N ASP A 7 3.73 -17.77 12.39
CA ASP A 7 2.74 -17.60 11.33
C ASP A 7 1.94 -16.32 11.60
N SER A 8 1.95 -15.40 10.63
CA SER A 8 1.13 -14.18 10.64
C SER A 8 0.27 -14.20 9.38
N TYR A 9 -0.97 -14.72 9.53
CA TYR A 9 -1.95 -14.84 8.44
C TYR A 9 -1.37 -15.47 7.16
N GLY A 10 -0.74 -16.63 7.31
CA GLY A 10 -0.14 -17.41 6.23
C GLY A 10 1.26 -16.94 5.81
N TYR A 11 1.75 -15.81 6.33
CA TYR A 11 3.15 -15.42 6.18
C TYR A 11 3.99 -16.07 7.29
N LYS A 12 4.81 -17.05 6.90
CA LYS A 12 5.59 -17.88 7.83
C LYS A 12 7.06 -17.51 7.81
N PHE A 13 7.63 -17.27 8.97
CA PHE A 13 9.04 -16.90 9.11
C PHE A 13 9.67 -17.44 10.40
N ARG A 14 11.00 -17.44 10.45
CA ARG A 14 11.76 -17.84 11.64
C ARG A 14 12.36 -16.61 12.28
N GLN A 15 12.17 -16.48 13.59
CA GLN A 15 12.76 -15.38 14.34
C GLN A 15 14.30 -15.46 14.31
N THR A 16 14.92 -14.30 14.16
CA THR A 16 16.37 -14.08 14.15
C THR A 16 16.72 -12.95 15.13
N ASP A 17 18.01 -12.75 15.40
CA ASP A 17 18.49 -11.69 16.30
C ASP A 17 18.24 -10.27 15.76
N LEU A 18 17.91 -10.13 14.47
CA LEU A 18 17.54 -8.85 13.85
C LEU A 18 16.08 -8.47 14.10
N HIS A 19 15.23 -9.42 14.49
CA HIS A 19 13.83 -9.16 14.78
C HIS A 19 13.71 -8.31 16.05
N MET A 20 12.88 -7.28 15.97
CA MET A 20 12.54 -6.47 17.13
C MET A 20 11.60 -7.24 18.06
N SER A 21 11.92 -7.23 19.33
CA SER A 21 11.10 -7.72 20.45
C SER A 21 9.95 -6.77 20.77
N ALA A 22 8.97 -7.23 21.56
CA ALA A 22 7.87 -6.37 22.02
C ALA A 22 8.40 -5.20 22.87
N GLU A 23 9.42 -5.44 23.68
CA GLU A 23 10.08 -4.44 24.54
C GLU A 23 10.78 -3.34 23.73
N GLN A 24 11.26 -3.67 22.52
CA GLN A 24 11.84 -2.69 21.60
C GLN A 24 10.77 -1.90 20.82
N LEU A 25 9.65 -2.55 20.49
CA LEU A 25 8.58 -1.94 19.68
C LEU A 25 7.62 -1.08 20.52
N ASP A 26 7.28 -1.48 21.74
CA ASP A 26 6.26 -0.82 22.56
C ASP A 26 6.58 0.67 22.83
N PRO A 27 7.83 1.07 23.17
CA PRO A 27 8.16 2.48 23.36
C PRO A 27 7.96 3.33 22.11
N LEU A 28 8.07 2.75 20.90
CA LEU A 28 7.91 3.47 19.63
C LEU A 28 6.48 3.96 19.40
N LYS A 29 5.48 3.37 20.08
CA LYS A 29 4.08 3.86 20.01
C LYS A 29 3.91 5.23 20.68
N HIS A 30 4.86 5.65 21.51
CA HIS A 30 4.84 6.94 22.21
C HIS A 30 5.78 7.98 21.60
N LYS A 31 6.60 7.58 20.62
CA LYS A 31 7.47 8.48 19.86
C LYS A 31 6.80 8.92 18.59
N PHE A 32 7.10 10.14 18.15
CA PHE A 32 6.56 10.70 16.91
C PHE A 32 7.49 11.77 16.37
N ASP A 33 7.20 12.24 15.17
CA ASP A 33 7.94 13.33 14.52
C ASP A 33 7.72 14.67 15.25
N GLU A 34 8.58 14.95 16.23
CA GLU A 34 8.59 16.22 16.96
C GLU A 34 8.96 17.39 16.04
N VAL A 35 9.95 17.22 15.17
CA VAL A 35 10.44 18.28 14.27
C VAL A 35 9.33 18.79 13.34
N GLY A 36 8.60 17.87 12.70
CA GLY A 36 7.44 18.23 11.88
C GLY A 36 6.29 18.84 12.70
N SER A 37 6.09 18.38 13.93
CA SER A 37 5.02 18.89 14.83
C SER A 37 5.33 20.30 15.34
N GLU A 38 6.58 20.58 15.69
CA GLU A 38 7.06 21.91 16.11
C GLU A 38 7.03 22.91 14.95
N ALA A 39 7.49 22.49 13.77
CA ALA A 39 7.45 23.31 12.56
C ALA A 39 6.01 23.64 12.15
N LEU A 40 5.10 22.66 12.19
CA LEU A 40 3.68 22.94 11.93
C LEU A 40 3.10 23.92 12.96
N THR A 41 3.45 23.77 14.23
CA THR A 41 3.00 24.69 15.29
C THR A 41 3.48 26.12 15.02
N ALA A 42 4.72 26.29 14.57
CA ALA A 42 5.25 27.58 14.14
C ALA A 42 4.50 28.15 12.93
N LEU A 43 4.24 27.33 11.90
CA LEU A 43 3.47 27.71 10.72
C LEU A 43 2.04 28.11 11.09
N ASP A 44 1.36 27.36 11.95
CA ASP A 44 -0.01 27.65 12.39
C ASP A 44 -0.07 28.95 13.23
N GLY A 45 0.99 29.27 13.97
CA GLY A 45 1.10 30.52 14.72
C GLY A 45 1.23 31.76 13.83
N MET A 46 1.95 31.66 12.71
CA MET A 46 2.12 32.76 11.74
C MET A 46 1.00 32.81 10.69
N PHE A 47 0.55 31.64 10.25
CA PHE A 47 -0.41 31.43 9.17
C PHE A 47 -1.47 30.42 9.64
N PRO A 48 -2.43 30.85 10.46
CA PRO A 48 -3.46 29.96 11.00
C PRO A 48 -4.20 29.21 9.88
N PRO A 49 -4.52 27.92 10.09
CA PRO A 49 -5.31 27.17 9.13
C PRO A 49 -6.72 27.77 9.00
N PRO A 50 -7.33 27.72 7.79
CA PRO A 50 -8.72 28.11 7.63
C PRO A 50 -9.63 27.21 8.51
N PRO A 51 -10.83 27.69 8.87
CA PRO A 51 -11.78 26.86 9.60
C PRO A 51 -12.10 25.59 8.81
N PRO A 52 -12.32 24.44 9.46
CA PRO A 52 -12.69 23.22 8.76
C PRO A 52 -13.90 23.46 7.85
N ARG A 53 -13.83 23.05 6.58
CA ARG A 53 -14.97 23.13 5.66
C ARG A 53 -16.15 22.39 6.27
N ALA A 54 -17.33 23.01 6.25
CA ALA A 54 -18.47 22.51 7.00
C ALA A 54 -18.87 21.07 6.61
N GLY A 55 -19.30 20.28 7.60
CA GLY A 55 -19.82 18.93 7.42
C GLY A 55 -18.77 17.82 7.52
N TRP A 56 -19.23 16.59 7.77
CA TRP A 56 -18.37 15.43 8.05
C TRP A 56 -17.44 15.04 6.89
N TYR A 57 -17.89 15.23 5.65
CA TYR A 57 -17.13 14.85 4.45
C TYR A 57 -16.30 15.99 3.85
N ALA A 58 -16.27 17.15 4.52
CA ALA A 58 -15.72 18.43 4.06
C ALA A 58 -16.22 18.84 2.66
N LYS A 59 -17.03 19.90 2.61
CA LYS A 59 -17.49 20.51 1.34
C LYS A 59 -16.34 20.72 0.34
N GLY A 60 -16.63 20.60 -0.95
CA GLY A 60 -15.65 20.88 -2.01
C GLY A 60 -15.29 22.37 -2.08
N LYS A 61 -14.17 22.73 -2.74
CA LYS A 61 -13.76 24.14 -2.92
C LYS A 61 -14.81 25.00 -3.62
N GLN A 62 -15.62 24.41 -4.49
CA GLN A 62 -16.74 25.09 -5.14
C GLN A 62 -17.90 25.38 -4.18
N GLU A 63 -18.09 24.54 -3.16
CA GLU A 63 -19.19 24.62 -2.20
C GLU A 63 -18.84 25.48 -0.96
N ASP A 64 -17.56 25.54 -0.60
CA ASP A 64 -17.02 26.33 0.52
C ASP A 64 -15.64 26.89 0.12
N PRO A 65 -15.60 28.03 -0.58
CA PRO A 65 -14.37 28.64 -1.06
C PRO A 65 -13.59 29.22 0.13
N GLN A 66 -12.44 28.60 0.41
CA GLN A 66 -11.51 29.03 1.46
C GLN A 66 -10.11 29.18 0.87
N PRO A 67 -9.25 30.04 1.44
CA PRO A 67 -7.86 30.18 1.00
C PRO A 67 -7.13 28.84 1.02
N ASP A 68 -6.45 28.53 -0.07
CA ASP A 68 -5.60 27.34 -0.12
C ASP A 68 -4.38 27.54 0.79
N ARG A 69 -4.21 26.62 1.74
CA ARG A 69 -3.05 26.61 2.63
C ARG A 69 -2.09 25.51 2.21
N ASP A 70 -1.14 25.87 1.36
CA ASP A 70 -0.04 24.98 0.98
C ASP A 70 1.08 25.08 2.02
N THR A 71 1.13 24.09 2.92
CA THR A 71 2.09 24.07 4.04
C THR A 71 3.55 23.98 3.58
N TYR A 72 3.83 23.36 2.43
CA TYR A 72 5.18 23.33 1.88
C TYR A 72 5.59 24.69 1.33
N ALA A 73 4.69 25.39 0.61
CA ALA A 73 4.98 26.73 0.12
C ALA A 73 5.25 27.70 1.28
N LEU A 74 4.42 27.64 2.32
CA LEU A 74 4.62 28.43 3.54
C LEU A 74 5.94 28.09 4.24
N LEU A 75 6.28 26.80 4.37
CA LEU A 75 7.58 26.39 4.91
C LEU A 75 8.71 26.96 4.07
N TRP A 76 8.67 26.77 2.75
CA TRP A 76 9.70 27.23 1.83
C TRP A 76 9.91 28.75 1.94
N ASP A 77 8.85 29.55 1.87
CA ASP A 77 8.93 31.02 1.86
C ASP A 77 9.30 31.61 3.23
N HIS A 78 9.14 30.86 4.32
CA HIS A 78 9.26 31.38 5.68
C HIS A 78 10.19 30.57 6.59
N ARG A 79 10.93 29.60 6.05
CA ARG A 79 11.91 28.78 6.80
C ARG A 79 12.89 29.60 7.64
N GLU A 80 13.28 30.78 7.17
CA GLU A 80 14.23 31.69 7.85
C GLU A 80 13.59 32.52 8.99
N LYS A 81 12.26 32.54 9.11
CA LYS A 81 11.54 33.37 10.08
C LYS A 81 11.41 32.76 11.47
N ASP A 82 11.57 31.45 11.61
CA ASP A 82 11.48 30.73 12.88
C ASP A 82 12.46 29.54 12.89
N PRO A 83 13.28 29.37 13.96
CA PRO A 83 14.27 28.31 14.02
C PRO A 83 13.67 26.90 13.91
N ARG A 84 12.41 26.68 14.29
CA ARG A 84 11.73 25.39 14.14
C ARG A 84 11.44 25.06 12.67
N LEU A 85 11.13 26.08 11.87
CA LEU A 85 10.95 25.91 10.43
C LEU A 85 12.29 25.64 9.74
N MET A 86 13.34 26.36 10.12
CA MET A 86 14.69 26.11 9.60
C MET A 86 15.17 24.71 9.98
N LYS A 87 14.95 24.26 11.22
CA LYS A 87 15.28 22.91 11.66
C LYS A 87 14.63 21.83 10.81
N LEU A 88 13.33 21.95 10.52
CA LEU A 88 12.66 21.02 9.61
C LEU A 88 13.26 21.09 8.21
N TRP A 89 13.48 22.31 7.69
CA TRP A 89 14.01 22.52 6.35
C TRP A 89 15.41 21.92 6.18
N ASP A 90 16.31 22.17 7.13
CA ASP A 90 17.67 21.63 7.16
C ASP A 90 17.65 20.10 7.20
N GLU A 91 16.79 19.51 8.01
CA GLU A 91 16.63 18.06 8.08
C GLU A 91 16.16 17.48 6.74
N VAL A 92 15.07 18.00 6.17
CA VAL A 92 14.53 17.42 4.92
C VAL A 92 15.41 17.70 3.71
N SER A 93 16.13 18.81 3.68
CA SER A 93 16.98 19.19 2.54
C SER A 93 18.39 18.61 2.59
N ALA A 94 18.84 18.16 3.77
CA ALA A 94 20.11 17.44 3.90
C ALA A 94 20.09 16.13 3.09
N VAL A 95 21.22 15.83 2.45
CA VAL A 95 21.45 14.57 1.73
C VAL A 95 22.41 13.73 2.56
N PRO A 96 21.93 12.70 3.29
CA PRO A 96 22.80 11.82 4.06
C PRO A 96 23.81 11.07 3.18
N GLU A 97 24.94 10.69 3.77
CA GLU A 97 26.04 9.98 3.07
C GLU A 97 25.61 8.66 2.42
N TRP A 98 24.60 7.97 2.99
CA TRP A 98 24.08 6.72 2.45
C TRP A 98 23.22 6.89 1.19
N VAL A 99 22.92 8.12 0.76
CA VAL A 99 22.08 8.39 -0.41
C VAL A 99 22.90 8.24 -1.70
N ASP A 100 22.60 7.19 -2.45
CA ASP A 100 23.04 7.02 -3.84
C ASP A 100 21.87 7.33 -4.79
N TRP A 101 21.97 8.44 -5.53
CA TRP A 101 20.93 8.85 -6.47
C TRP A 101 20.78 7.90 -7.67
N ASP A 102 21.85 7.26 -8.12
CA ASP A 102 21.76 6.29 -9.20
C ASP A 102 21.08 5.01 -8.70
N GLN A 103 21.29 4.63 -7.44
CA GLN A 103 20.54 3.56 -6.79
C GLN A 103 19.05 3.89 -6.68
N ILE A 104 18.71 5.07 -6.19
CA ILE A 104 17.31 5.52 -6.08
C ILE A 104 16.63 5.54 -7.46
N LYS A 105 17.33 6.00 -8.51
CA LYS A 105 16.81 5.98 -9.88
C LYS A 105 16.44 4.57 -10.34
N ARG A 106 17.30 3.58 -10.09
CA ARG A 106 16.98 2.18 -10.38
C ARG A 106 15.81 1.69 -9.51
N GLY A 107 15.70 2.15 -8.27
CA GLY A 107 14.55 1.89 -7.40
C GLY A 107 13.24 2.42 -7.98
N GLN A 108 13.24 3.62 -8.58
CA GLN A 108 12.07 4.14 -9.29
C GLN A 108 11.69 3.24 -10.49
N ASP A 109 12.69 2.75 -11.24
CA ASP A 109 12.46 1.83 -12.35
C ASP A 109 11.86 0.49 -11.90
N VAL A 110 12.22 -0.02 -10.70
CA VAL A 110 11.65 -1.25 -10.14
C VAL A 110 10.12 -1.12 -10.00
N PHE A 111 9.61 0.00 -9.48
CA PHE A 111 8.15 0.19 -9.40
C PHE A 111 7.49 0.06 -10.79
N TYR A 112 8.00 0.77 -11.79
CA TYR A 112 7.40 0.77 -13.12
C TYR A 112 7.60 -0.53 -13.88
N ARG A 113 8.70 -1.27 -13.62
CA ARG A 113 8.90 -2.61 -14.18
C ARG A 113 7.77 -3.56 -13.78
N TYR A 114 7.32 -3.47 -12.53
CA TYR A 114 6.28 -4.32 -11.97
C TYR A 114 4.92 -3.63 -11.82
N ALA A 115 4.70 -2.45 -12.43
CA ALA A 115 3.61 -1.55 -12.04
C ALA A 115 2.22 -2.19 -11.96
N PRO A 116 1.73 -2.96 -12.97
CA PRO A 116 0.43 -3.62 -12.85
C PRO A 116 0.33 -4.55 -11.64
N ALA A 117 1.32 -5.43 -11.44
CA ALA A 117 1.37 -6.34 -10.30
C ALA A 117 1.60 -5.61 -8.96
N ALA A 118 2.34 -4.50 -8.99
CA ALA A 118 2.55 -3.65 -7.82
C ALA A 118 1.27 -2.93 -7.41
N VAL A 119 0.48 -2.43 -8.37
CA VAL A 119 -0.83 -1.82 -8.10
C VAL A 119 -1.83 -2.85 -7.59
N THR A 120 -1.86 -4.05 -8.19
CA THR A 120 -2.62 -5.19 -7.64
C THR A 120 -2.21 -5.46 -6.19
N GLY A 121 -0.90 -5.47 -5.92
CA GLY A 121 -0.34 -5.56 -4.57
C GLY A 121 -0.87 -4.45 -3.65
N PHE A 122 -0.67 -3.19 -3.99
CA PHE A 122 -1.10 -2.07 -3.12
C PHE A 122 -2.61 -2.03 -2.88
N ALA A 123 -3.41 -2.30 -3.91
CA ALA A 123 -4.87 -2.28 -3.82
C ALA A 123 -5.40 -3.41 -2.93
N PHE A 124 -4.92 -4.64 -3.12
CA PHE A 124 -5.46 -5.81 -2.44
C PHE A 124 -4.71 -6.13 -1.13
N GLN A 125 -3.39 -5.95 -1.09
CA GLN A 125 -2.56 -6.23 0.09
C GLN A 125 -2.60 -5.07 1.08
N GLY A 126 -2.09 -3.91 0.67
CA GLY A 126 -1.80 -2.81 1.59
C GLY A 126 -3.06 -2.15 2.13
N LEU A 127 -4.02 -1.89 1.25
CA LEU A 127 -5.15 -1.03 1.53
C LEU A 127 -6.33 -1.74 2.23
N LEU A 128 -6.71 -2.92 1.73
CA LEU A 128 -7.84 -3.69 2.26
C LEU A 128 -7.45 -4.65 3.40
N ALA A 129 -6.17 -5.05 3.46
CA ALA A 129 -5.68 -5.96 4.48
C ALA A 129 -4.65 -5.29 5.39
N THR A 130 -3.35 -5.21 5.10
CA THR A 130 -2.39 -4.95 6.20
C THR A 130 -2.51 -3.60 6.90
N THR A 131 -2.66 -2.50 6.16
CA THR A 131 -2.78 -1.18 6.78
C THR A 131 -4.16 -1.00 7.41
N GLY A 132 -5.22 -1.49 6.74
CA GLY A 132 -6.59 -1.49 7.29
C GLY A 132 -6.79 -2.41 8.50
N ALA A 133 -6.13 -3.56 8.52
CA ALA A 133 -6.17 -4.60 9.56
C ALA A 133 -5.33 -4.24 10.79
N SER A 134 -4.50 -3.21 10.73
CA SER A 134 -3.68 -2.82 11.87
C SER A 134 -4.46 -1.90 12.79
N TYR A 135 -4.66 -2.36 14.03
CA TYR A 135 -5.65 -1.75 14.92
C TYR A 135 -5.35 -0.29 15.29
N ARG A 136 -4.07 0.11 15.44
CA ARG A 136 -3.69 1.49 15.79
C ARG A 136 -3.85 2.46 14.61
N PRO A 137 -3.31 2.19 13.40
CA PRO A 137 -3.65 2.99 12.22
C PRO A 137 -5.16 3.05 11.99
N ALA A 138 -5.87 1.92 12.10
CA ALA A 138 -7.31 1.89 11.89
C ALA A 138 -8.07 2.82 12.84
N GLU A 139 -7.72 2.86 14.13
CA GLU A 139 -8.32 3.77 15.11
C GLU A 139 -8.04 5.25 14.79
N THR A 140 -6.85 5.58 14.29
CA THR A 140 -6.54 6.93 13.83
C THR A 140 -7.35 7.30 12.58
N LEU A 141 -7.41 6.41 11.59
CA LEU A 141 -8.04 6.67 10.30
C LEU A 141 -9.57 6.85 10.41
N VAL A 142 -10.26 6.07 11.25
CA VAL A 142 -11.72 6.23 11.44
C VAL A 142 -12.11 7.54 12.13
N ARG A 143 -11.15 8.24 12.75
CA ARG A 143 -11.37 9.58 13.32
C ARG A 143 -11.21 10.68 12.29
N THR A 144 -10.63 10.34 11.14
CA THR A 144 -10.61 11.19 9.97
C THR A 144 -11.88 10.94 9.15
N GLY A 145 -12.53 11.99 8.65
CA GLY A 145 -13.67 11.84 7.74
C GLY A 145 -13.31 11.27 6.36
N GLY A 146 -12.03 10.93 6.10
CA GLY A 146 -11.49 10.57 4.79
C GLY A 146 -11.72 9.12 4.35
N HIS A 147 -12.35 8.29 5.18
CA HIS A 147 -12.52 6.85 4.92
C HIS A 147 -13.99 6.39 4.93
N SER A 148 -14.94 7.31 4.78
CA SER A 148 -16.33 6.95 4.46
C SER A 148 -16.45 6.43 3.04
N ALA A 149 -17.50 5.65 2.75
CA ALA A 149 -17.70 5.11 1.40
C ALA A 149 -17.84 6.23 0.35
N LYS A 150 -18.35 7.40 0.76
CA LYS A 150 -18.49 8.59 -0.09
C LYS A 150 -17.16 9.16 -0.60
N VAL A 151 -16.07 9.08 0.19
CA VAL A 151 -14.81 9.79 -0.12
C VAL A 151 -13.57 8.90 -0.12
N ALA A 152 -13.66 7.66 0.37
CA ALA A 152 -12.54 6.73 0.48
C ALA A 152 -11.83 6.49 -0.86
N LYS A 153 -12.59 6.45 -1.98
CA LYS A 153 -12.02 6.32 -3.32
C LYS A 153 -11.06 7.47 -3.66
N ASN A 154 -11.46 8.72 -3.40
CA ASN A 154 -10.60 9.86 -3.68
C ASN A 154 -9.38 9.85 -2.75
N ARG A 155 -9.58 9.52 -1.47
CA ARG A 155 -8.47 9.42 -0.50
C ARG A 155 -7.45 8.35 -0.88
N LEU A 156 -7.91 7.24 -1.44
CA LEU A 156 -7.04 6.21 -2.03
C LEU A 156 -6.19 6.81 -3.15
N PHE A 157 -6.80 7.50 -4.12
CA PHE A 157 -6.04 8.10 -5.22
C PHE A 157 -5.06 9.18 -4.75
N GLU A 158 -5.42 9.98 -3.73
CA GLU A 158 -4.50 10.94 -3.11
C GLU A 158 -3.25 10.23 -2.56
N THR A 159 -3.42 9.09 -1.91
CA THR A 159 -2.30 8.29 -1.38
C THR A 159 -1.46 7.68 -2.52
N PHE A 160 -2.11 7.16 -3.56
CA PHE A 160 -1.43 6.61 -4.72
C PHE A 160 -0.67 7.68 -5.53
N GLN A 161 -1.13 8.93 -5.51
CA GLN A 161 -0.41 10.06 -6.10
C GLN A 161 0.97 10.26 -5.47
N LEU A 162 1.10 10.09 -4.15
CA LEU A 162 2.40 10.28 -3.48
C LEU A 162 3.42 9.31 -4.05
N LEU A 163 3.05 8.04 -4.18
CA LEU A 163 3.87 7.02 -4.81
C LEU A 163 4.32 7.46 -6.19
N LEU A 164 3.39 7.88 -7.06
CA LEU A 164 3.71 8.32 -8.41
C LEU A 164 4.63 9.55 -8.44
N GLN A 165 4.45 10.49 -7.51
CA GLN A 165 5.27 11.70 -7.44
C GLN A 165 6.70 11.40 -6.99
N VAL A 166 6.89 10.51 -6.00
CA VAL A 166 8.24 10.14 -5.55
C VAL A 166 8.94 9.18 -6.52
N THR A 167 8.21 8.44 -7.35
CA THR A 167 8.81 7.57 -8.38
C THR A 167 9.01 8.25 -9.74
N LYS A 168 8.44 9.45 -9.96
CA LYS A 168 8.36 10.09 -11.28
C LYS A 168 9.71 10.32 -11.94
N SER A 169 10.66 10.92 -11.22
CA SER A 169 12.02 11.19 -11.71
C SER A 169 12.97 11.50 -10.55
N LEU A 170 14.29 11.55 -10.82
CA LEU A 170 15.25 11.99 -9.82
C LEU A 170 15.08 13.46 -9.44
N ASP A 171 14.75 14.31 -10.41
CA ASP A 171 14.57 15.75 -10.15
C ASP A 171 13.34 15.99 -9.28
N ASP A 172 12.30 15.15 -9.40
CA ASP A 172 11.12 15.22 -8.55
C ASP A 172 11.41 14.79 -7.10
N ILE A 173 12.25 13.78 -6.87
CA ILE A 173 12.45 13.21 -5.53
C ILE A 173 13.58 13.89 -4.72
N LYS A 174 14.48 14.62 -5.40
CA LYS A 174 15.56 15.40 -4.77
C LYS A 174 15.01 16.63 -4.02
N PRO A 175 15.74 17.17 -3.03
CA PRO A 175 15.36 18.41 -2.36
C PRO A 175 14.99 19.53 -3.34
N GLY A 176 13.83 20.16 -3.12
CA GLY A 176 13.23 21.17 -4.02
C GLY A 176 12.37 20.62 -5.16
N GLY A 177 12.40 19.31 -5.43
CA GLY A 177 11.60 18.64 -6.44
C GLY A 177 10.11 18.48 -6.08
N GLY A 178 9.28 18.14 -7.07
CA GLY A 178 7.83 17.99 -6.88
C GLY A 178 7.44 16.84 -5.94
N GLY A 179 8.07 15.67 -6.09
CA GLY A 179 7.89 14.52 -5.20
C GLY A 179 8.42 14.76 -3.78
N PHE A 180 9.56 15.43 -3.66
CA PHE A 180 10.09 15.90 -2.39
C PHE A 180 9.11 16.83 -1.68
N ALA A 181 8.61 17.84 -2.37
CA ALA A 181 7.64 18.78 -1.83
C ALA A 181 6.35 18.06 -1.36
N SER A 182 5.89 17.07 -2.11
CA SER A 182 4.75 16.22 -1.70
C SER A 182 5.02 15.42 -0.43
N ALA A 183 6.20 14.79 -0.30
CA ALA A 183 6.57 14.08 0.92
C ALA A 183 6.59 15.02 2.14
N VAL A 184 7.14 16.23 2.01
CA VAL A 184 7.13 17.24 3.07
C VAL A 184 5.71 17.69 3.42
N ARG A 185 4.81 17.88 2.43
CA ARG A 185 3.39 18.17 2.68
C ARG A 185 2.73 17.06 3.48
N VAL A 186 3.01 15.80 3.16
CA VAL A 186 2.48 14.64 3.89
C VAL A 186 3.01 14.58 5.32
N ARG A 187 4.31 14.87 5.54
CA ARG A 187 4.89 14.98 6.89
C ARG A 187 4.15 16.03 7.75
N LEU A 188 3.91 17.22 7.19
CA LEU A 188 3.14 18.28 7.86
C LEU A 188 1.65 17.92 8.03
N LEU A 189 1.05 17.20 7.09
CA LEU A 189 -0.32 16.67 7.22
C LEU A 189 -0.42 15.68 8.38
N HIS A 190 0.56 14.79 8.55
CA HIS A 190 0.62 13.85 9.66
C HIS A 190 0.73 14.59 11.01
N ALA A 191 1.57 15.62 11.09
CA ALA A 191 1.63 16.49 12.27
C ALA A 191 0.26 17.16 12.56
N ALA A 192 -0.45 17.61 11.54
CA ALA A 192 -1.76 18.26 11.70
C ALA A 192 -2.83 17.30 12.23
N VAL A 193 -2.89 16.08 11.68
CA VAL A 193 -3.80 15.02 12.16
C VAL A 193 -3.51 14.67 13.61
N ARG A 194 -2.24 14.46 13.96
CA ARG A 194 -1.81 14.13 15.33
C ARG A 194 -2.20 15.23 16.32
N GLY A 195 -1.81 16.47 16.04
CA GLY A 195 -2.11 17.62 16.89
C GLY A 195 -3.61 17.82 17.09
N ARG A 196 -4.41 17.61 16.03
CA ARG A 196 -5.87 17.72 16.10
C ARG A 196 -6.49 16.64 16.99
N ILE A 197 -6.11 15.36 16.82
CA ILE A 197 -6.65 14.27 17.64
C ILE A 197 -6.29 14.45 19.12
N LEU A 198 -5.03 14.82 19.42
CA LEU A 198 -4.59 15.06 20.79
C LEU A 198 -5.32 16.26 21.42
N LYS A 199 -5.53 17.34 20.66
CA LYS A 199 -6.31 18.50 21.12
C LYS A 199 -7.75 18.11 21.44
N LEU A 200 -8.40 17.31 20.61
CA LEU A 200 -9.74 16.79 20.91
C LEU A 200 -9.72 15.92 22.16
N ASN A 201 -8.75 15.03 22.31
CA ASN A 201 -8.65 14.20 23.52
C ASN A 201 -8.44 15.02 24.81
N ALA A 202 -7.66 16.10 24.75
CA ALA A 202 -7.52 17.02 25.87
C ALA A 202 -8.83 17.75 26.22
N GLN A 203 -9.64 18.11 25.22
CA GLN A 203 -10.94 18.75 25.41
C GLN A 203 -12.01 17.80 25.95
N ARG A 204 -11.96 16.51 25.57
CA ARG A 204 -12.86 15.46 26.01
C ARG A 204 -12.05 14.19 26.30
N PRO A 205 -11.57 14.01 27.54
CA PRO A 205 -10.85 12.81 27.93
C PRO A 205 -11.65 11.54 27.60
N GLY A 206 -10.96 10.52 27.09
CA GLY A 206 -11.58 9.31 26.57
C GLY A 206 -12.02 9.41 25.10
N TYR A 207 -11.84 10.56 24.45
CA TYR A 207 -11.99 10.64 22.99
C TYR A 207 -11.06 9.64 22.33
N PHE A 208 -9.75 9.66 22.61
CA PHE A 208 -8.72 8.77 22.05
C PHE A 208 -7.90 8.11 23.17
N ASP A 209 -7.76 6.79 23.13
CA ASP A 209 -7.02 6.01 24.13
C ASP A 209 -5.52 5.95 23.76
N VAL A 210 -4.76 6.93 24.25
CA VAL A 210 -3.32 7.06 23.97
C VAL A 210 -2.51 5.93 24.60
N ASP A 211 -2.97 5.37 25.72
CA ASP A 211 -2.25 4.29 26.41
C ASP A 211 -2.32 3.00 25.57
N LYS A 212 -3.51 2.71 25.03
CA LYS A 212 -3.73 1.54 24.17
C LYS A 212 -3.16 1.68 22.77
N TYR A 213 -3.37 2.83 22.12
CA TYR A 213 -3.05 3.01 20.70
C TYR A 213 -1.74 3.78 20.47
N GLY A 214 -1.12 4.32 21.51
CA GLY A 214 0.02 5.23 21.36
C GLY A 214 -0.42 6.62 20.88
N VAL A 215 0.54 7.52 20.65
CA VAL A 215 0.22 8.80 20.02
C VAL A 215 -0.18 8.56 18.56
N PRO A 216 -1.15 9.32 18.00
CA PRO A 216 -1.54 9.13 16.60
C PRO A 216 -0.36 9.33 15.64
N ILE A 217 -0.22 8.44 14.66
CA ILE A 217 0.89 8.47 13.69
C ILE A 217 2.24 8.47 14.43
N ASN A 218 2.40 7.54 15.36
CA ASN A 218 3.65 7.30 16.08
C ASN A 218 4.68 6.63 15.16
N GLU A 219 5.93 6.55 15.63
CA GLU A 219 7.04 5.95 14.90
C GLU A 219 6.75 4.50 14.47
N LEU A 220 6.12 3.69 15.34
CA LEU A 220 5.79 2.29 15.04
C LEU A 220 4.81 2.17 13.86
N ASP A 221 3.75 2.96 13.87
CA ASP A 221 2.73 2.98 12.81
C ASP A 221 3.28 3.61 11.51
N SER A 222 4.16 4.61 11.61
CA SER A 222 4.88 5.19 10.48
C SER A 222 5.85 4.20 9.83
N MET A 223 6.61 3.43 10.61
CA MET A 223 7.47 2.34 10.11
C MET A 223 6.64 1.32 9.34
N GLN A 224 5.49 0.92 9.91
CA GLN A 224 4.58 0.00 9.24
C GLN A 224 4.06 0.55 7.90
N SER A 225 3.72 1.83 7.86
CA SER A 225 3.27 2.50 6.64
C SER A 225 4.35 2.49 5.57
N VAL A 226 5.60 2.76 5.93
CA VAL A 226 6.73 2.69 4.99
C VAL A 226 6.97 1.26 4.52
N CYS A 227 6.89 0.25 5.40
CA CYS A 227 6.97 -1.16 5.01
C CYS A 227 5.87 -1.56 4.01
N ALA A 228 4.65 -1.05 4.18
CA ALA A 228 3.53 -1.32 3.26
C ALA A 228 3.83 -0.91 1.81
N PHE A 229 4.58 0.19 1.61
CA PHE A 229 4.99 0.63 0.28
C PHE A 229 6.31 0.02 -0.21
N SER A 230 7.13 -0.52 0.68
CA SER A 230 8.48 -1.00 0.39
C SER A 230 8.59 -2.52 0.49
N THR A 231 8.93 -3.02 1.67
CA THR A 231 9.21 -4.43 1.97
C THR A 231 8.03 -5.34 1.68
N ASN A 232 6.79 -4.90 1.98
CA ASN A 232 5.59 -5.67 1.71
C ASN A 232 5.39 -5.88 0.20
N LEU A 233 5.68 -4.88 -0.63
CA LEU A 233 5.61 -5.08 -2.08
C LEU A 233 6.58 -6.19 -2.51
N VAL A 234 7.83 -6.10 -2.05
CA VAL A 234 8.95 -6.96 -2.45
C VAL A 234 8.81 -8.40 -1.94
N TRP A 235 8.45 -8.59 -0.67
CA TRP A 235 8.50 -9.90 0.00
C TRP A 235 7.14 -10.49 0.38
N LEU A 236 6.05 -9.75 0.18
CA LEU A 236 4.69 -10.23 0.46
C LEU A 236 3.82 -10.20 -0.80
N ALA A 237 3.56 -9.03 -1.36
CA ALA A 237 2.57 -8.82 -2.42
C ALA A 237 2.99 -9.42 -3.77
N LEU A 238 4.22 -9.17 -4.23
CA LEU A 238 4.72 -9.75 -5.49
C LEU A 238 4.93 -11.28 -5.36
N PRO A 239 5.55 -11.82 -4.29
CA PRO A 239 5.69 -13.27 -4.13
C PRO A 239 4.36 -14.03 -4.08
N ARG A 240 3.33 -13.47 -3.43
CA ARG A 240 1.99 -14.08 -3.43
C ARG A 240 1.33 -14.10 -4.81
N GLN A 241 1.79 -13.24 -5.72
CA GLN A 241 1.44 -13.26 -7.14
C GLN A 241 2.39 -14.14 -7.99
N GLY A 242 3.34 -14.85 -7.40
CA GLY A 242 4.33 -15.66 -8.10
C GLY A 242 5.45 -14.84 -8.77
N ILE A 243 5.59 -13.56 -8.42
CA ILE A 243 6.59 -12.64 -8.97
C ILE A 243 7.69 -12.39 -7.94
N TYR A 244 8.94 -12.66 -8.31
CA TYR A 244 10.10 -12.46 -7.44
C TYR A 244 11.08 -11.46 -8.06
N VAL A 245 11.37 -10.38 -7.35
CA VAL A 245 12.35 -9.39 -7.79
C VAL A 245 13.78 -9.95 -7.64
N ARG A 246 14.73 -9.44 -8.41
CA ARG A 246 16.17 -9.74 -8.24
C ARG A 246 16.67 -9.09 -6.96
N HIS A 247 17.74 -9.66 -6.39
CA HIS A 247 18.40 -9.10 -5.21
C HIS A 247 18.77 -7.62 -5.38
N GLN A 248 19.37 -7.23 -6.50
CA GLN A 248 19.70 -5.83 -6.78
C GLN A 248 18.46 -4.94 -6.88
N GLU A 249 17.36 -5.43 -7.46
CA GLU A 249 16.11 -4.68 -7.54
C GLU A 249 15.51 -4.43 -6.16
N ALA A 250 15.60 -5.42 -5.25
CA ALA A 250 15.20 -5.24 -3.86
C ALA A 250 16.07 -4.16 -3.19
N LEU A 251 17.39 -4.23 -3.30
CA LEU A 251 18.32 -3.22 -2.76
C LEU A 251 17.99 -1.81 -3.26
N ASP A 252 17.81 -1.66 -4.58
CA ASP A 252 17.52 -0.37 -5.21
C ASP A 252 16.16 0.18 -4.75
N TYR A 253 15.15 -0.68 -4.60
CA TYR A 253 13.81 -0.28 -4.14
C TYR A 253 13.79 0.10 -2.65
N LEU A 254 14.54 -0.61 -1.81
CA LEU A 254 14.69 -0.28 -0.39
C LEU A 254 15.38 1.08 -0.21
N ALA A 255 16.42 1.37 -1.00
CA ALA A 255 17.10 2.67 -0.96
C ALA A 255 16.17 3.84 -1.31
N LEU A 256 15.32 3.68 -2.33
CA LEU A 256 14.27 4.63 -2.66
C LEU A 256 13.37 4.92 -1.44
N TRP A 257 12.87 3.87 -0.79
CA TRP A 257 11.97 4.05 0.36
C TRP A 257 12.67 4.47 1.64
N ARG A 258 13.97 4.20 1.80
CA ARG A 258 14.79 4.75 2.88
C ARG A 258 14.87 6.28 2.75
N TRP A 259 15.09 6.78 1.53
CA TRP A 259 15.03 8.22 1.24
C TRP A 259 13.65 8.82 1.48
N VAL A 260 12.58 8.20 0.97
CA VAL A 260 11.22 8.69 1.20
C VAL A 260 10.87 8.69 2.69
N GLY A 261 11.25 7.63 3.43
CA GLY A 261 11.07 7.54 4.87
C GLY A 261 11.81 8.63 5.64
N TYR A 262 13.05 8.95 5.22
CA TYR A 262 13.84 10.06 5.77
C TYR A 262 13.10 11.40 5.62
N VAL A 263 12.66 11.74 4.41
CA VAL A 263 11.93 13.00 4.15
C VAL A 263 10.60 13.07 4.90
N LEU A 264 9.90 11.93 5.06
CA LEU A 264 8.65 11.82 5.81
C LEU A 264 8.82 11.94 7.34
N GLY A 265 10.04 11.92 7.87
CA GLY A 265 10.29 11.88 9.32
C GLY A 265 9.98 10.53 9.95
N THR A 266 9.99 9.45 9.15
CA THR A 266 9.79 8.07 9.62
C THR A 266 11.14 7.44 9.98
N PRO A 267 11.23 6.57 11.00
CA PRO A 267 12.44 5.80 11.26
C PRO A 267 12.87 4.97 10.04
N HIS A 268 13.89 5.43 9.33
CA HIS A 268 14.34 4.88 8.05
C HIS A 268 15.47 3.86 8.21
N TRP A 269 16.05 3.73 9.42
CA TRP A 269 17.02 2.69 9.76
C TRP A 269 16.46 1.27 9.58
N ILE A 270 15.13 1.11 9.59
CA ILE A 270 14.47 -0.16 9.31
C ILE A 270 14.78 -0.66 7.89
N LEU A 271 15.15 0.23 6.96
CA LEU A 271 15.44 -0.09 5.55
C LEU A 271 16.95 -0.04 5.23
N GLU A 272 17.82 -0.05 6.24
CA GLU A 272 19.26 0.12 6.04
C GLU A 272 19.93 -1.02 5.27
N THR A 273 19.50 -2.26 5.51
CA THR A 273 19.95 -3.47 4.82
C THR A 273 18.77 -4.38 4.50
N PRO A 274 18.85 -5.25 3.48
CA PRO A 274 17.79 -6.23 3.20
C PRO A 274 17.41 -7.09 4.40
N GLU A 275 18.40 -7.55 5.17
CA GLU A 275 18.19 -8.41 6.34
C GLU A 275 17.47 -7.65 7.46
N ARG A 276 17.88 -6.40 7.73
CA ARG A 276 17.19 -5.52 8.68
C ARG A 276 15.78 -5.19 8.20
N ALA A 277 15.59 -4.94 6.92
CA ALA A 277 14.30 -4.60 6.33
C ALA A 277 13.31 -5.76 6.40
N LEU A 278 13.77 -6.96 6.08
CA LEU A 278 12.97 -8.17 6.19
C LEU A 278 12.58 -8.44 7.65
N ALA A 279 13.55 -8.45 8.58
CA ALA A 279 13.28 -8.67 9.99
C ALA A 279 12.36 -7.58 10.59
N SER A 280 12.52 -6.32 10.15
CA SER A 280 11.63 -5.23 10.55
C SER A 280 10.20 -5.44 10.06
N MET A 281 10.03 -5.80 8.79
CA MET A 281 8.74 -6.12 8.19
C MET A 281 8.05 -7.24 8.99
N GLU A 282 8.77 -8.34 9.24
CA GLU A 282 8.27 -9.51 9.95
C GLU A 282 7.88 -9.20 11.41
N SER A 283 8.71 -8.43 12.11
CA SER A 283 8.38 -7.92 13.45
C SER A 283 7.12 -7.05 13.46
N LEU A 284 6.94 -6.17 12.46
CA LEU A 284 5.76 -5.31 12.35
C LEU A 284 4.50 -6.10 11.97
N LEU A 285 4.61 -7.08 11.07
CA LEU A 285 3.50 -7.99 10.77
C LEU A 285 3.06 -8.74 12.03
N LYS A 286 4.00 -9.24 12.83
CA LYS A 286 3.67 -9.92 14.09
C LYS A 286 3.04 -8.99 15.14
N ALA A 287 3.56 -7.77 15.29
CA ALA A 287 3.18 -6.88 16.40
C ALA A 287 1.98 -5.98 16.10
N CYS A 288 1.74 -5.65 14.83
CA CYS A 288 0.77 -4.62 14.45
C CYS A 288 -0.50 -5.20 13.80
N LEU A 289 -0.39 -6.36 13.15
CA LEU A 289 -1.45 -6.94 12.34
C LEU A 289 -2.49 -7.65 13.22
N ALA A 290 -3.45 -6.90 13.73
CA ALA A 290 -4.53 -7.38 14.57
C ALA A 290 -5.86 -6.70 14.18
N PRO A 291 -6.69 -7.33 13.31
CA PRO A 291 -7.95 -6.77 12.85
C PRO A 291 -8.86 -6.32 14.00
N SER A 292 -9.44 -5.13 13.85
CA SER A 292 -10.34 -4.52 14.84
C SER A 292 -11.72 -4.21 14.24
N LYS A 293 -12.70 -3.82 15.07
CA LYS A 293 -13.98 -3.26 14.59
C LYS A 293 -13.77 -2.14 13.57
N ASN A 294 -12.80 -1.25 13.81
CA ASN A 294 -12.51 -0.15 12.89
C ASN A 294 -11.90 -0.65 11.59
N SER A 295 -11.04 -1.67 11.66
CA SER A 295 -10.47 -2.32 10.48
C SER A 295 -11.56 -2.86 9.56
N ARG A 296 -12.57 -3.52 10.14
CA ARG A 296 -13.74 -4.02 9.41
C ARG A 296 -14.54 -2.89 8.75
N ALA A 297 -14.75 -1.79 9.47
CA ALA A 297 -15.44 -0.62 8.93
C ALA A 297 -14.69 0.01 7.74
N LEU A 298 -13.37 0.18 7.86
CA LEU A 298 -12.54 0.75 6.80
C LEU A 298 -12.54 -0.14 5.55
N ALA A 299 -12.36 -1.46 5.72
CA ALA A 299 -12.38 -2.41 4.62
C ALA A 299 -13.74 -2.40 3.90
N ASN A 300 -14.84 -2.47 4.65
CA ASN A 300 -16.20 -2.40 4.10
C ASN A 300 -16.44 -1.12 3.29
N ASN A 301 -16.12 0.04 3.86
CA ASN A 301 -16.38 1.32 3.20
C ASN A 301 -15.58 1.49 1.92
N LEU A 302 -14.36 0.98 1.89
CA LEU A 302 -13.53 1.03 0.71
C LEU A 302 -14.05 0.09 -0.40
N VAL A 303 -14.49 -1.11 -0.04
CA VAL A 303 -15.15 -2.02 -1.00
C VAL A 303 -16.37 -1.35 -1.61
N ILE A 304 -17.22 -0.72 -0.80
CA ILE A 304 -18.38 0.03 -1.30
C ILE A 304 -17.96 1.21 -2.19
N ALA A 305 -16.91 1.95 -1.80
CA ALA A 305 -16.42 3.09 -2.56
C ALA A 305 -15.86 2.73 -3.94
N LEU A 306 -15.41 1.48 -4.11
CA LEU A 306 -14.82 0.96 -5.34
C LEU A 306 -15.80 0.15 -6.20
N ASP A 307 -16.93 -0.30 -5.64
CA ASP A 307 -17.90 -1.16 -6.33
C ASP A 307 -18.48 -0.49 -7.59
N GLY A 308 -18.04 -0.95 -8.76
CA GLY A 308 -18.45 -0.41 -10.06
C GLY A 308 -17.97 1.03 -10.30
N ALA A 309 -17.03 1.53 -9.50
CA ALA A 309 -16.61 2.92 -9.56
C ALA A 309 -15.53 3.16 -10.62
N ALA A 310 -15.63 4.29 -11.32
CA ALA A 310 -14.60 4.76 -12.22
C ALA A 310 -13.26 4.99 -11.48
N PRO A 311 -12.10 4.74 -12.12
CA PRO A 311 -11.93 4.35 -13.53
C PRO A 311 -11.83 2.82 -13.76
N ILE A 312 -12.00 2.02 -12.71
CA ILE A 312 -11.80 0.56 -12.76
C ILE A 312 -13.08 -0.17 -13.20
N TYR A 313 -14.26 0.29 -12.72
CA TYR A 313 -15.60 -0.23 -13.04
C TYR A 313 -15.85 -1.72 -12.70
N GLU A 314 -14.89 -2.40 -12.09
CA GLU A 314 -15.06 -3.75 -11.57
C GLU A 314 -15.93 -3.75 -10.31
N PRO A 315 -16.66 -4.85 -10.04
CA PRO A 315 -17.55 -4.91 -8.89
C PRO A 315 -16.81 -5.26 -7.60
N LYS A 316 -17.48 -5.12 -6.46
CA LYS A 316 -16.91 -5.46 -5.15
C LYS A 316 -16.32 -6.88 -5.10
N GLU A 317 -16.94 -7.86 -5.76
CA GLU A 317 -16.49 -9.25 -5.74
C GLU A 317 -15.10 -9.41 -6.37
N PHE A 318 -14.72 -8.56 -7.33
CA PHE A 318 -13.37 -8.51 -7.89
C PHE A 318 -12.36 -8.09 -6.83
N PHE A 319 -12.65 -7.02 -6.08
CA PHE A 319 -11.76 -6.52 -5.03
C PHE A 319 -11.66 -7.50 -3.86
N GLU A 320 -12.76 -8.13 -3.47
CA GLU A 320 -12.78 -9.17 -2.43
C GLU A 320 -11.96 -10.40 -2.87
N ALA A 321 -12.09 -10.85 -4.12
CA ALA A 321 -11.37 -12.02 -4.63
C ALA A 321 -9.87 -11.75 -4.71
N GLY A 322 -9.50 -10.57 -5.21
CA GLY A 322 -8.11 -10.12 -5.25
C GLY A 322 -7.48 -10.03 -3.86
N THR A 323 -8.23 -9.48 -2.90
CA THR A 323 -7.78 -9.36 -1.51
C THR A 323 -7.62 -10.71 -0.86
N ARG A 324 -8.54 -11.66 -1.07
CA ARG A 324 -8.42 -13.04 -0.57
C ARG A 324 -7.25 -13.77 -1.19
N PHE A 325 -7.06 -13.65 -2.49
CA PHE A 325 -5.94 -14.26 -3.19
C PHE A 325 -4.59 -13.81 -2.58
N ILE A 326 -4.46 -12.50 -2.29
CA ILE A 326 -3.21 -11.95 -1.78
C ILE A 326 -3.09 -12.02 -0.26
N ASN A 327 -4.15 -12.09 0.53
CA ASN A 327 -4.03 -12.06 2.01
C ASN A 327 -4.40 -13.35 2.71
N GLY A 328 -5.00 -14.30 2.00
CA GLY A 328 -5.54 -15.51 2.57
C GLY A 328 -6.92 -15.30 3.20
N ASP A 329 -7.68 -16.39 3.30
CA ASP A 329 -9.07 -16.35 3.76
C ASP A 329 -9.21 -15.92 5.22
N GLU A 330 -8.29 -16.35 6.09
CA GLU A 330 -8.32 -16.03 7.53
C GLU A 330 -8.27 -14.52 7.77
N MET A 331 -7.32 -13.83 7.13
CA MET A 331 -7.21 -12.37 7.22
C MET A 331 -8.49 -11.70 6.71
N CYS A 332 -8.98 -12.12 5.55
CA CYS A 332 -10.16 -11.54 4.93
C CYS A 332 -11.44 -11.76 5.76
N ASP A 333 -11.55 -12.91 6.41
CA ASP A 333 -12.65 -13.21 7.35
C ASP A 333 -12.55 -12.31 8.60
N ASP A 334 -11.34 -12.07 9.11
CA ASP A 334 -11.09 -11.20 10.26
C ASP A 334 -11.27 -9.70 9.97
N VAL A 335 -11.09 -9.25 8.73
CA VAL A 335 -11.46 -7.90 8.29
C VAL A 335 -12.90 -7.82 7.75
N GLY A 336 -13.61 -8.94 7.66
CA GLY A 336 -15.04 -8.97 7.32
C GLY A 336 -15.36 -8.80 5.84
N LEU A 337 -14.46 -9.21 4.94
CA LEU A 337 -14.70 -9.20 3.50
C LEU A 337 -15.59 -10.36 3.05
N GLY A 338 -16.39 -10.15 2.00
CA GLY A 338 -17.22 -11.19 1.40
C GLY A 338 -16.40 -12.33 0.78
N LYS A 339 -17.07 -13.43 0.44
CA LYS A 339 -16.51 -14.63 -0.19
C LYS A 339 -16.99 -14.74 -1.64
N PRO A 340 -16.33 -14.06 -2.58
CA PRO A 340 -16.71 -14.12 -3.98
C PRO A 340 -16.41 -15.53 -4.51
N GLY A 341 -17.40 -16.14 -5.18
CA GLY A 341 -17.32 -17.52 -5.63
C GLY A 341 -16.22 -17.78 -6.66
N LEU A 342 -16.13 -19.04 -7.13
CA LEU A 342 -15.06 -19.53 -8.01
C LEU A 342 -14.86 -18.73 -9.32
N TYR A 343 -15.90 -18.03 -9.78
CA TYR A 343 -15.81 -17.18 -10.96
C TYR A 343 -14.76 -16.06 -10.81
N TRP A 344 -14.86 -15.28 -9.73
CA TRP A 344 -13.94 -14.17 -9.50
C TRP A 344 -12.55 -14.64 -9.06
N ASP A 345 -12.47 -15.79 -8.38
CA ASP A 345 -11.18 -16.46 -8.14
C ASP A 345 -10.49 -16.83 -9.47
N ALA A 346 -11.23 -17.35 -10.46
CA ALA A 346 -10.69 -17.64 -11.79
C ALA A 346 -10.24 -16.36 -12.54
N VAL A 347 -11.03 -15.28 -12.48
CA VAL A 347 -10.66 -13.97 -13.05
C VAL A 347 -9.33 -13.49 -12.47
N ILE A 348 -9.22 -13.43 -11.14
CA ILE A 348 -8.02 -12.94 -10.44
C ILE A 348 -6.80 -13.81 -10.75
N ARG A 349 -6.95 -15.14 -10.75
CA ARG A 349 -5.88 -16.07 -11.15
C ARG A 349 -5.41 -15.82 -12.57
N GLY A 350 -6.34 -15.64 -13.50
CA GLY A 350 -6.02 -15.36 -14.89
C GLY A 350 -5.26 -14.05 -15.08
N ILE A 351 -5.63 -12.99 -14.35
CA ILE A 351 -4.88 -11.73 -14.31
C ILE A 351 -3.45 -12.00 -13.81
N ILE A 352 -3.32 -12.64 -12.66
CA ILE A 352 -2.02 -12.87 -12.01
C ILE A 352 -1.10 -13.73 -12.86
N TRP A 353 -1.59 -14.84 -13.42
CA TRP A 353 -0.80 -15.68 -14.32
C TRP A 353 -0.35 -14.92 -15.57
N THR A 354 -1.22 -14.09 -16.14
CA THR A 354 -0.84 -13.26 -17.30
C THR A 354 0.22 -12.23 -16.91
N LEU A 355 0.09 -11.59 -15.75
CA LEU A 355 1.09 -10.66 -15.23
C LEU A 355 2.42 -11.35 -14.93
N MET A 356 2.41 -12.59 -14.42
CA MET A 356 3.63 -13.38 -14.26
C MET A 356 4.34 -13.59 -15.60
N VAL A 357 3.60 -14.02 -16.63
CA VAL A 357 4.16 -14.23 -17.98
C VAL A 357 4.75 -12.93 -18.53
N ILE A 358 3.99 -11.83 -18.51
CA ILE A 358 4.46 -10.52 -18.98
C ILE A 358 5.72 -10.10 -18.22
N THR A 359 5.75 -10.28 -16.90
CA THR A 359 6.88 -9.91 -16.04
C THR A 359 8.13 -10.70 -16.38
N TYR A 360 8.05 -12.02 -16.50
CA TYR A 360 9.26 -12.83 -16.78
C TYR A 360 9.70 -12.73 -18.25
N MET A 361 8.78 -12.50 -19.19
CA MET A 361 9.11 -12.20 -20.58
C MET A 361 9.79 -10.85 -20.74
N SER A 362 9.22 -9.78 -20.18
CA SER A 362 9.79 -8.42 -20.25
C SER A 362 11.21 -8.37 -19.69
N ARG A 363 11.45 -9.04 -18.56
CA ARG A 363 12.78 -9.13 -17.92
C ARG A 363 13.83 -9.88 -18.75
N SER A 364 13.40 -10.69 -19.71
CA SER A 364 14.29 -11.44 -20.60
C SER A 364 14.70 -10.64 -21.85
N ILE A 365 14.04 -9.51 -22.12
CA ILE A 365 14.24 -8.70 -23.33
C ILE A 365 14.52 -7.25 -22.90
N PRO A 366 15.79 -6.82 -22.78
CA PRO A 366 16.14 -5.50 -22.22
C PRO A 366 15.50 -4.29 -22.93
N ALA A 367 15.29 -4.38 -24.24
CA ALA A 367 14.61 -3.32 -24.99
C ALA A 367 13.12 -3.21 -24.62
N TRP A 368 12.46 -4.36 -24.42
CA TRP A 368 11.07 -4.43 -23.97
C TRP A 368 10.94 -3.92 -22.53
N ASP A 369 11.84 -4.32 -21.62
CA ASP A 369 11.87 -3.84 -20.25
C ASP A 369 11.92 -2.31 -20.16
N ARG A 370 12.85 -1.68 -20.89
CA ARG A 370 12.98 -0.21 -20.94
C ARG A 370 11.73 0.46 -21.53
N TRP A 371 11.17 -0.12 -22.59
CA TRP A 371 9.94 0.39 -23.18
C TRP A 371 8.77 0.29 -22.19
N GLN A 372 8.62 -0.86 -21.50
CA GLN A 372 7.57 -1.10 -20.52
C GLN A 372 7.65 -0.11 -19.35
N ILE A 373 8.84 0.10 -18.79
CA ILE A 373 9.09 1.09 -17.73
C ILE A 373 8.65 2.48 -18.18
N LYS A 374 9.07 2.92 -19.37
CA LYS A 374 8.71 4.24 -19.91
C LYS A 374 7.19 4.37 -20.13
N THR A 375 6.58 3.35 -20.71
CA THR A 375 5.15 3.31 -21.02
C THR A 375 4.32 3.33 -19.75
N PHE A 376 4.61 2.47 -18.77
CA PHE A 376 3.88 2.48 -17.49
C PHE A 376 4.12 3.76 -16.69
N ARG A 377 5.32 4.34 -16.73
CA ARG A 377 5.58 5.63 -16.10
C ARG A 377 4.67 6.74 -16.62
N ALA A 378 4.45 6.81 -17.92
CA ALA A 378 3.51 7.76 -18.52
C ALA A 378 2.05 7.39 -18.21
N LEU A 379 1.65 6.14 -18.50
CA LEU A 379 0.26 5.70 -18.37
C LEU A 379 -0.28 5.86 -16.94
N PHE A 380 0.48 5.51 -15.91
CA PHE A 380 -0.01 5.62 -14.53
C PHE A 380 -0.13 7.08 -14.07
N TRP A 381 0.75 7.96 -14.55
CA TRP A 381 0.62 9.39 -14.28
C TRP A 381 -0.66 9.95 -14.89
N ASP A 382 -0.89 9.69 -16.17
CA ASP A 382 -2.07 10.16 -16.88
C ASP A 382 -3.36 9.56 -16.29
N TYR A 383 -3.36 8.26 -15.97
CA TYR A 383 -4.53 7.54 -15.50
C TYR A 383 -4.97 7.92 -14.08
N ILE A 384 -4.05 8.32 -13.19
CA ILE A 384 -4.34 8.61 -11.78
C ILE A 384 -4.34 10.10 -11.48
N VAL A 385 -3.40 10.86 -12.05
CA VAL A 385 -3.20 12.26 -11.68
C VAL A 385 -4.02 13.16 -12.60
N GLU A 386 -3.95 12.93 -13.92
CA GLU A 386 -4.57 13.81 -14.91
C GLU A 386 -6.02 13.42 -15.26
N ASN A 387 -6.40 12.17 -15.01
CA ASN A 387 -7.72 11.65 -15.37
C ASN A 387 -8.86 12.37 -14.63
N LYS A 388 -9.87 12.80 -15.40
CA LYS A 388 -11.06 13.49 -14.93
C LYS A 388 -11.87 12.72 -13.88
N ASP A 389 -11.81 11.39 -13.90
CA ASP A 389 -12.59 10.51 -13.02
C ASP A 389 -11.84 10.15 -11.71
N THR A 390 -10.63 10.70 -11.54
CA THR A 390 -9.74 10.54 -10.38
C THR A 390 -9.44 11.88 -9.71
N LEU A 391 -8.21 12.40 -9.78
CA LEU A 391 -7.77 13.59 -9.05
C LEU A 391 -7.97 14.91 -9.82
N LYS A 392 -8.19 14.87 -11.14
CA LYS A 392 -8.36 16.07 -11.98
C LYS A 392 -7.18 17.04 -11.87
N GLY A 393 -5.96 16.52 -11.74
CA GLY A 393 -4.72 17.26 -11.53
C GLY A 393 -4.01 16.91 -10.21
N GLY A 394 -2.84 17.51 -10.01
CA GLY A 394 -2.03 17.27 -8.81
C GLY A 394 -2.71 17.74 -7.52
N TYR A 395 -2.95 16.81 -6.60
CA TYR A 395 -3.46 17.05 -5.27
C TYR A 395 -2.37 17.59 -4.32
N LYS A 396 -2.71 18.59 -3.50
CA LYS A 396 -1.77 19.30 -2.61
C LYS A 396 -1.83 18.88 -1.14
N TYR A 397 -2.33 17.67 -0.83
CA TYR A 397 -2.33 17.08 0.52
C TYR A 397 -2.87 18.00 1.62
N GLU A 398 -3.95 18.73 1.30
CA GLU A 398 -4.61 19.63 2.24
C GLU A 398 -5.19 18.86 3.44
N PHE A 399 -5.22 19.49 4.62
CA PHE A 399 -5.92 18.94 5.78
C PHE A 399 -7.44 19.09 5.67
N LYS A 400 -8.01 18.43 4.65
CA LYS A 400 -9.43 18.51 4.31
C LYS A 400 -10.30 17.71 5.29
N TYR A 401 -9.85 16.53 5.69
CA TYR A 401 -10.61 15.61 6.54
C TYR A 401 -10.26 15.82 8.02
N VAL A 402 -10.84 16.85 8.63
CA VAL A 402 -10.52 17.26 10.00
C VAL A 402 -11.33 16.44 11.03
N PRO A 403 -10.70 15.82 12.04
CA PRO A 403 -11.41 15.15 13.13
C PRO A 403 -12.29 16.09 13.98
N HIS A 404 -13.41 15.56 14.49
CA HIS A 404 -14.34 16.23 15.42
C HIS A 404 -14.84 15.25 16.50
N HIS A 405 -15.46 15.75 17.57
CA HIS A 405 -15.93 14.94 18.71
C HIS A 405 -17.10 14.01 18.37
N ASP A 406 -18.02 14.46 17.54
CA ASP A 406 -19.31 13.80 17.31
C ASP A 406 -19.34 12.89 16.08
N ALA A 407 -18.16 12.61 15.51
CA ALA A 407 -18.08 11.85 14.27
C ALA A 407 -16.89 10.88 14.24
N LYS A 408 -17.21 9.62 13.93
CA LYS A 408 -16.30 8.51 13.72
C LYS A 408 -16.84 7.71 12.54
N THR A 409 -15.99 7.38 11.58
CA THR A 409 -16.38 6.56 10.44
C THR A 409 -16.74 5.16 10.92
N GLY A 410 -17.99 4.78 10.72
CA GLY A 410 -18.50 3.42 10.93
C GLY A 410 -18.57 2.64 9.62
N ALA A 411 -19.01 1.38 9.70
CA ALA A 411 -19.34 0.61 8.50
C ALA A 411 -20.61 1.20 7.87
N GLU A 412 -20.53 1.53 6.59
CA GLU A 412 -21.62 2.11 5.80
C GLU A 412 -22.28 1.04 4.91
N THR A 413 -23.49 1.33 4.43
CA THR A 413 -24.21 0.51 3.45
C THR A 413 -24.17 1.18 2.09
N ALA A 414 -24.23 0.41 1.00
CA ALA A 414 -24.31 0.98 -0.34
C ALA A 414 -25.65 1.72 -0.53
N ASP A 415 -25.59 2.95 -1.05
CA ASP A 415 -26.76 3.73 -1.41
C ASP A 415 -27.17 3.40 -2.86
N GLY A 416 -28.21 2.58 -3.01
CA GLY A 416 -28.87 2.33 -4.29
C GLY A 416 -28.32 1.15 -5.12
N PRO A 417 -29.01 0.82 -6.23
CA PRO A 417 -28.65 -0.31 -7.08
C PRO A 417 -27.35 -0.03 -7.86
N ARG A 418 -26.52 -1.07 -8.02
CA ARG A 418 -25.28 -1.02 -8.80
C ARG A 418 -25.56 -0.54 -10.24
N PRO A 419 -24.74 0.36 -10.80
CA PRO A 419 -24.82 0.70 -12.22
C PRO A 419 -24.67 -0.56 -13.08
N ALA A 420 -25.62 -0.78 -14.01
CA ALA A 420 -25.55 -1.89 -14.95
C ALA A 420 -24.45 -1.62 -15.99
N ASN A 421 -23.22 -2.00 -15.64
CA ASN A 421 -22.10 -2.00 -16.57
C ASN A 421 -21.99 -3.39 -17.22
N GLY A 422 -21.59 -3.43 -18.49
CA GLY A 422 -21.18 -4.69 -19.14
C GLY A 422 -19.94 -5.29 -18.45
N MET A 423 -19.45 -6.41 -18.98
CA MET A 423 -18.23 -7.04 -18.45
C MET A 423 -17.07 -6.04 -18.41
N GLY A 424 -16.39 -6.00 -17.26
CA GLY A 424 -15.26 -5.12 -17.04
C GLY A 424 -14.05 -5.51 -17.90
N HIS A 425 -13.15 -4.56 -18.15
CA HIS A 425 -11.94 -4.85 -18.94
C HIS A 425 -10.99 -5.82 -18.22
N LEU A 426 -10.90 -5.73 -16.89
CA LEU A 426 -10.05 -6.64 -16.10
C LEU A 426 -10.72 -8.00 -15.96
N GLU A 427 -12.05 -8.05 -15.88
CA GLU A 427 -12.83 -9.28 -15.97
C GLU A 427 -12.55 -10.05 -17.27
N VAL A 428 -12.68 -9.39 -18.42
CA VAL A 428 -12.37 -9.99 -19.74
C VAL A 428 -10.92 -10.46 -19.80
N PHE A 429 -9.98 -9.60 -19.39
CA PHE A 429 -8.55 -9.91 -19.41
C PHE A 429 -8.23 -11.11 -18.51
N GLY A 430 -8.81 -11.16 -17.32
CA GLY A 430 -8.66 -12.27 -16.38
C GLY A 430 -9.23 -13.58 -16.93
N LEU A 431 -10.46 -13.59 -17.44
CA LEU A 431 -11.05 -14.80 -18.02
C LEU A 431 -10.25 -15.32 -19.23
N ALA A 432 -9.76 -14.42 -20.09
CA ALA A 432 -8.91 -14.81 -21.21
C ALA A 432 -7.61 -15.46 -20.72
N GLY A 433 -6.92 -14.84 -19.76
CA GLY A 433 -5.71 -15.38 -19.15
C GLY A 433 -5.93 -16.75 -18.50
N PHE A 434 -7.02 -16.89 -17.75
CA PHE A 434 -7.40 -18.16 -17.12
C PHE A 434 -7.67 -19.25 -18.15
N SER A 435 -8.46 -18.94 -19.18
CA SER A 435 -8.83 -19.89 -20.24
C SER A 435 -7.60 -20.38 -21.00
N ILE A 436 -6.69 -19.49 -21.37
CA ILE A 436 -5.43 -19.84 -22.03
C ILE A 436 -4.60 -20.77 -21.14
N ALA A 437 -4.45 -20.44 -19.85
CA ALA A 437 -3.70 -21.26 -18.92
C ALA A 437 -4.28 -22.67 -18.77
N MET A 438 -5.62 -22.79 -18.70
CA MET A 438 -6.30 -24.09 -18.62
C MET A 438 -6.15 -24.92 -19.89
N LEU A 439 -6.20 -24.30 -21.06
CA LEU A 439 -5.95 -24.98 -22.34
C LEU A 439 -4.51 -25.52 -22.42
N LEU A 440 -3.52 -24.70 -22.02
CA LEU A 440 -2.12 -25.12 -21.98
C LEU A 440 -1.88 -26.27 -20.98
N ALA A 441 -2.45 -26.18 -19.78
CA ALA A 441 -2.34 -27.23 -18.77
C ALA A 441 -2.97 -28.54 -19.24
N THR A 442 -4.16 -28.48 -19.87
CA THR A 442 -4.84 -29.65 -20.43
C THR A 442 -4.03 -30.28 -21.56
N GLY A 443 -3.46 -29.47 -22.45
CA GLY A 443 -2.58 -29.93 -23.52
C GLY A 443 -1.33 -30.65 -22.98
N LEU A 444 -0.68 -30.07 -21.96
CA LEU A 444 0.49 -30.66 -21.30
C LEU A 444 0.14 -31.99 -20.63
N LEU A 445 -0.94 -32.04 -19.84
CA LEU A 445 -1.41 -33.27 -19.19
C LEU A 445 -1.74 -34.36 -20.21
N THR A 446 -2.37 -33.99 -21.32
CA THR A 446 -2.67 -34.92 -22.42
C THR A 446 -1.39 -35.46 -23.06
N MET A 447 -0.38 -34.61 -23.26
CA MET A 447 0.91 -35.02 -23.80
C MET A 447 1.66 -35.96 -22.83
N VAL A 448 1.70 -35.62 -21.54
CA VAL A 448 2.31 -36.46 -20.50
C VAL A 448 1.60 -37.81 -20.39
N ALA A 449 0.27 -37.83 -20.42
CA ALA A 449 -0.51 -39.06 -20.41
C ALA A 449 -0.23 -39.91 -21.66
N LYS A 450 -0.16 -39.31 -22.85
CA LYS A 450 0.22 -40.03 -24.08
C LYS A 450 1.63 -40.61 -23.99
N LEU A 451 2.61 -39.84 -23.52
CA LEU A 451 3.99 -40.31 -23.35
C LEU A 451 4.06 -41.45 -22.33
N GLY A 452 3.36 -41.34 -21.20
CA GLY A 452 3.26 -42.40 -20.20
C GLY A 452 2.63 -43.68 -20.75
N LEU A 453 1.52 -43.56 -21.48
CA LEU A 453 0.88 -44.70 -22.15
C LEU A 453 1.78 -45.34 -23.21
N SER A 454 2.48 -44.55 -24.02
CA SER A 454 3.45 -45.06 -25.01
C SER A 454 4.65 -45.73 -24.35
N TYR A 455 5.13 -45.22 -23.21
CA TYR A 455 6.21 -45.84 -22.43
C TYR A 455 5.77 -47.19 -21.84
N VAL A 456 4.56 -47.28 -21.28
CA VAL A 456 3.98 -48.53 -20.77
C VAL A 456 3.77 -49.54 -21.92
N ALA A 457 3.28 -49.08 -23.08
CA ALA A 457 3.05 -49.93 -24.24
C ALA A 457 4.35 -50.44 -24.89
N SER A 458 5.45 -49.69 -24.79
CA SER A 458 6.78 -50.08 -25.33
C SER A 458 7.63 -50.90 -24.35
N ASN A 459 7.25 -51.01 -23.07
CA ASN A 459 7.95 -51.81 -22.07
C ASN A 459 7.01 -52.76 -21.28
N PRO A 460 6.32 -53.69 -21.97
CA PRO A 460 5.31 -54.57 -21.35
C PRO A 460 5.87 -55.50 -20.26
N LEU A 461 7.18 -55.78 -20.26
CA LEU A 461 7.85 -56.62 -19.25
C LEU A 461 7.85 -55.99 -17.84
N GLN A 462 7.92 -54.66 -17.71
CA GLN A 462 7.87 -54.00 -16.38
C GLN A 462 6.46 -53.99 -15.76
N ALA A 463 5.40 -53.92 -16.58
CA ALA A 463 4.02 -54.02 -16.09
C ALA A 463 3.71 -55.43 -15.56
N ILE A 464 4.29 -56.47 -16.17
CA ILE A 464 4.16 -57.87 -15.71
C ILE A 464 4.94 -58.11 -14.41
N ILE A 465 6.15 -57.54 -14.27
CA ILE A 465 6.94 -57.65 -13.02
C ILE A 465 6.27 -56.91 -11.86
N ALA A 466 5.71 -55.71 -12.08
CA ALA A 466 4.97 -54.97 -11.06
C ALA A 466 3.64 -55.63 -10.67
N GLY A 467 2.96 -56.29 -11.61
CA GLY A 467 1.74 -57.08 -11.34
C GLY A 467 2.01 -58.39 -10.59
N SER A 468 3.21 -58.95 -10.69
CA SER A 468 3.59 -60.20 -10.00
C SER A 468 3.92 -60.02 -8.50
N GLN A 469 4.08 -58.77 -8.03
CA GLN A 469 4.29 -58.48 -6.60
C GLN A 469 2.98 -58.25 -5.83
N PHE A 470 1.83 -58.24 -6.49
CA PHE A 470 0.53 -58.10 -5.85
C PHE A 470 -0.44 -59.20 -6.31
N ARG A 471 -0.33 -60.38 -5.67
CA ARG A 471 -1.45 -61.21 -5.16
C ARG A 471 -0.98 -62.63 -4.78
N PRO A 472 -1.58 -63.26 -3.76
CA PRO A 472 -2.03 -62.75 -2.45
C PRO A 472 -0.91 -62.82 -1.39
#